data_AF-A0A4Y9TPM8-F1
#
_entry.id   AF-A0A4Y9TPM8-F1
#
_cell.length_a   1.000
_cell.length_b   1.000
_cell.length_c   1.000
_cell.angle_alpha   90.00
_cell.angle_beta   90.00
_cell.angle_gamma   90.00
#
_symmetry.space_group_name_H-M   'P 1'
#
loop_
_entity.id
_entity.type
_entity.pdbx_description
1 polymer ?
#
loop_
_entity_poly.entity_id
_entity_poly.type
_entity_poly.pdbx_seq_one_letter_code
_entity_poly.pdbx_strand_id
1 'polypeptide(L)' 'MLTCKEQVARSSDYLDGQLTFRERLLVRHHLMFCPNCRRFIRQMRLLQATLKIMPQEPVKEADALAQRLAAERLKDL' A
#
# COMPACT_ATOMS: atom_id res chain seq x y z
N MET A 1 -8.28 -18.32 -14.64
CA MET A 1 -7.02 -18.28 -13.87
C MET A 1 -6.39 -16.92 -14.10
N LEU A 2 -6.06 -16.17 -13.04
CA LEU A 2 -5.24 -14.96 -13.18
C LEU A 2 -3.85 -15.36 -13.64
N THR A 3 -3.27 -14.61 -14.57
CA THR A 3 -1.85 -14.70 -14.91
C THR A 3 -0.99 -14.09 -13.80
N CYS A 4 0.27 -14.48 -13.71
CA CYS A 4 1.21 -13.87 -12.75
C CYS A 4 1.31 -12.35 -12.95
N LYS A 5 1.22 -11.86 -14.19
CA LYS A 5 1.26 -10.42 -14.51
C LYS A 5 0.06 -9.68 -13.93
N GLU A 6 -1.15 -10.21 -14.10
CA GLU A 6 -2.37 -9.63 -13.54
C GLU A 6 -2.37 -9.67 -12.01
N GLN A 7 -1.85 -10.74 -11.42
CA GLN A 7 -1.68 -10.86 -9.97
C GLN A 7 -0.72 -9.79 -9.42
N VAL A 8 0.39 -9.53 -10.11
CA VAL A 8 1.34 -8.49 -9.71
C VAL A 8 0.72 -7.10 -9.87
N ALA A 9 -0.02 -6.83 -10.95
CA ALA A 9 -0.72 -5.56 -11.14
C ALA A 9 -1.72 -5.27 -10.01
N ARG A 10 -2.44 -6.29 -9.53
CA ARG A 10 -3.41 -6.19 -8.42
C ARG A 10 -2.78 -6.30 -7.03
N SER A 11 -1.46 -6.44 -6.94
CA SER A 11 -0.80 -6.75 -5.65
C SER A 11 -0.80 -5.58 -4.68
N SER A 12 -0.72 -4.34 -5.17
CA SER A 12 -0.83 -3.14 -4.32
C SER A 12 -2.20 -3.11 -3.63
N ASP A 13 -3.28 -3.11 -4.42
CA ASP A 13 -4.65 -3.10 -3.90
C ASP A 13 -4.93 -4.28 -2.95
N TYR A 14 -4.32 -5.44 -3.21
CA TYR A 14 -4.42 -6.60 -2.33
C TYR A 14 -3.73 -6.37 -0.97
N LEU A 15 -2.54 -5.77 -0.97
CA LEU A 15 -1.79 -5.46 0.25
C LEU A 15 -2.43 -4.31 1.04
N ASP A 16 -2.98 -3.33 0.33
CA ASP A 16 -3.67 -2.16 0.90
C ASP A 16 -5.11 -2.48 1.32
N GLY A 17 -5.60 -3.69 1.01
CA GLY A 17 -6.92 -4.17 1.41
C GLY A 17 -8.08 -3.58 0.59
N GLN A 18 -7.79 -2.86 -0.49
CA GLN A 18 -8.74 -2.15 -1.35
C GLN A 18 -9.49 -3.05 -2.34
N LEU A 19 -9.10 -4.33 -2.47
CA LEU A 19 -9.80 -5.28 -3.33
C LEU A 19 -11.18 -5.67 -2.82
N THR A 20 -12.12 -5.86 -3.75
CA THR A 20 -13.44 -6.44 -3.45
C THR A 20 -13.32 -7.89 -2.97
N PHE A 21 -14.36 -8.40 -2.30
CA PHE A 21 -14.37 -9.77 -1.76
C PHE A 21 -14.12 -10.83 -2.85
N ARG A 22 -14.68 -10.62 -4.05
CA ARG A 22 -14.50 -11.51 -5.21
C ARG A 22 -13.05 -11.52 -5.69
N GLU A 23 -12.42 -10.36 -5.81
CA GLU A 23 -11.03 -10.23 -6.25
C GLU A 23 -10.06 -10.83 -5.23
N ARG A 24 -10.34 -10.65 -3.94
CA ARG A 24 -9.56 -11.27 -2.87
C ARG A 24 -9.57 -12.81 -2.97
N LEU A 25 -10.71 -13.40 -3.35
CA LEU A 25 -10.81 -14.85 -3.54
C LEU A 25 -10.01 -15.32 -4.76
N LEU A 26 -10.06 -14.58 -5.87
CA LEU A 26 -9.28 -14.89 -7.08
C LEU A 26 -7.77 -14.83 -6.82
N VAL A 27 -7.31 -13.81 -6.08
CA VAL A 27 -5.91 -13.68 -5.66
C VAL A 27 -5.51 -14.83 -4.75
N ARG A 28 -6.33 -15.16 -3.73
CA ARG A 28 -6.08 -16.32 -2.85
C ARG A 28 -5.96 -17.63 -3.64
N HIS A 29 -6.87 -17.86 -4.59
CA HIS A 29 -6.82 -19.01 -5.47
C HIS A 29 -5.48 -19.07 -6.22
N HIS A 30 -5.06 -17.97 -6.86
CA HIS A 30 -3.78 -17.93 -7.57
C HIS A 30 -2.57 -18.19 -6.64
N LEU A 31 -2.56 -17.61 -5.43
CA LEU A 31 -1.49 -17.80 -4.44
C LEU A 31 -1.44 -19.21 -3.82
N MET A 32 -2.49 -20.02 -3.98
CA MET A 32 -2.47 -21.45 -3.62
C MET A 32 -1.70 -22.28 -4.64
N PHE A 33 -1.80 -21.96 -5.92
CA PHE A 33 -1.18 -22.73 -7.01
C PHE A 33 0.18 -22.19 -7.47
N CYS A 34 0.44 -20.89 -7.32
CA CYS A 34 1.68 -20.25 -7.77
C CYS A 34 2.63 -19.92 -6.60
N PRO A 35 3.70 -20.71 -6.39
CA PRO A 35 4.66 -20.46 -5.31
C PRO A 35 5.46 -19.16 -5.51
N ASN A 36 5.71 -18.76 -6.76
CA ASN A 36 6.45 -17.54 -7.09
C ASN A 36 5.68 -16.29 -6.63
N CYS A 37 4.39 -16.22 -6.95
CA CYS A 37 3.54 -15.11 -6.49
C CYS A 37 3.37 -15.13 -4.96
N ARG A 38 3.32 -16.31 -4.34
CA ARG A 38 3.33 -16.40 -2.86
C ARG A 38 4.61 -15.81 -2.26
N ARG A 39 5.78 -16.12 -2.83
CA ARG A 39 7.06 -15.55 -2.39
C ARG A 39 7.10 -14.03 -2.56
N PHE A 40 6.64 -13.53 -3.71
CA PHE A 40 6.56 -12.10 -4.00
C PHE A 40 5.72 -11.36 -2.95
N ILE A 41 4.49 -11.82 -2.67
CA ILE A 41 3.62 -11.20 -1.65
C ILE A 41 4.27 -11.23 -0.26
N ARG A 42 4.97 -12.32 0.10
CA ARG A 42 5.69 -12.40 1.37
C ARG A 42 6.80 -11.35 1.47
N GLN A 43 7.56 -11.13 0.39
CA GLN A 43 8.61 -10.10 0.34
C GLN A 43 8.03 -8.69 0.45
N MET A 44 6.92 -8.42 -0.23
CA MET A 44 6.25 -7.12 -0.14
C MET A 44 5.72 -6.83 1.27
N ARG A 45 5.14 -7.83 1.95
CA ARG A 45 4.72 -7.68 3.35
C ARG A 45 5.89 -7.43 4.29
N LEU A 46 7.03 -8.08 4.08
CA LEU A 46 8.24 -7.83 4.85
C LEU A 46 8.72 -6.38 4.64
N LEU A 47 8.78 -5.91 3.39
CA LEU A 47 9.14 -4.53 3.07
C LEU A 47 8.21 -3.53 3.76
N GLN A 48 6.89 -3.72 3.68
CA GLN A 48 5.92 -2.87 4.35
C GLN A 48 6.10 -2.87 5.88
N ALA A 49 6.34 -4.03 6.48
CA ALA A 49 6.58 -4.14 7.92
C ALA A 49 7.85 -3.37 8.33
N THR A 50 8.94 -3.52 7.56
CA THR A 50 10.20 -2.80 7.79
C THR A 50 10.01 -1.29 7.66
N LEU A 51 9.32 -0.82 6.63
CA LEU A 51 9.05 0.61 6.45
C LEU A 51 8.19 1.20 7.58
N LYS A 52 7.25 0.42 8.14
CA LYS A 52 6.40 0.86 9.27
C LYS A 52 7.16 1.02 10.58
N ILE A 53 8.21 0.23 10.80
CA ILE A 53 9.02 0.29 12.05
C ILE A 53 10.21 1.23 11.93
N MET A 54 10.54 1.68 10.72
CA MET A 54 11.61 2.65 10.53
C MET A 54 11.26 3.98 11.20
N PRO A 55 12.17 4.55 12.02
CA PRO A 55 11.96 5.87 12.58
C PRO A 55 11.87 6.87 11.43
N GLN A 56 10.70 7.48 11.28
CA GLN A 56 10.51 8.58 10.35
C GLN A 56 11.14 9.81 11.00
N GLU A 57 12.14 10.39 10.35
CA GLU A 57 12.73 11.63 10.83
C GLU A 57 11.63 12.71 10.78
N PRO A 58 11.37 13.42 11.89
CA PRO A 58 10.33 14.44 11.91
C PRO A 58 10.68 15.49 10.86
N VAL A 59 9.75 15.76 9.95
CA VAL A 59 9.90 16.83 8.98
C VAL A 59 9.95 18.14 9.77
N LYS A 60 11.14 18.75 9.80
CA LYS A 60 11.35 20.02 10.48
C LYS A 60 10.34 21.04 9.92
N GLU A 61 9.70 21.77 10.82
CA GLU A 61 8.73 22.82 10.49
C GLU A 61 7.40 22.32 9.87
N ALA A 62 7.07 21.03 9.93
CA ALA A 62 5.80 20.50 9.42
C ALA A 62 4.58 21.26 10.00
N ASP A 63 4.59 21.55 11.30
CA ASP A 63 3.50 22.28 11.96
C ASP A 63 3.39 23.73 11.50
N ALA A 64 4.53 24.40 11.31
CA ALA A 64 4.57 25.78 10.82
C ALA A 64 4.06 25.87 9.38
N LEU A 65 4.42 24.90 8.53
CA LEU A 65 3.89 24.80 7.17
C LEU A 65 2.38 24.50 7.17
N ALA A 66 1.92 23.58 8.00
CA ALA A 66 0.49 23.24 8.12
C ALA A 66 -0.35 24.46 8.54
N GLN A 67 0.14 25.26 9.49
CA GLN A 67 -0.52 26.50 9.91
C GLN A 67 -0.59 27.54 8.79
N ARG A 68 0.48 27.70 8.00
CA ARG A 68 0.49 28.61 6.83
C ARG A 68 -0.53 28.19 5.79
N LEU A 69 -0.57 26.91 5.43
CA LEU A 69 -1.54 26.37 4.47
C LEU A 69 -2.99 26.55 4.95
N ALA A 70 -3.25 26.34 6.24
CA ALA A 70 -4.58 26.57 6.81
C ALA A 70 -4.99 28.05 6.76
N ALA A 71 -4.05 28.96 7.07
CA ALA A 71 -4.29 30.40 7.03
C ALA A 71 -4.52 30.91 5.60
N GLU A 72 -3.82 30.37 4.60
CA GLU A 72 -4.08 30.69 3.18
C GLU A 72 -5.47 30.22 2.75
N ARG A 73 -5.85 28.98 3.07
CA ARG A 73 -7.17 28.46 2.72
C ARG A 73 -8.35 29.23 3.34
N LEU A 74 -8.14 29.86 4.50
CA LEU A 74 -9.13 30.74 5.14
C LEU A 74 -9.22 32.13 4.49
N LYS A 75 -8.16 32.60 3.81
CA LYS A 75 -8.14 33.88 3.10
C LYS A 75 -8.76 33.80 1.71
N ASP A 76 -8.76 32.60 1.11
CA ASP A 76 -9.37 32.32 -0.19
C ASP A 76 -10.90 32.09 -0.11
N LEU A 77 -11.48 32.08 1.09
CA LEU A 77 -12.93 31.99 1.36
C LEU A 77 -13.49 33.38 1.69
#